data_AF-A0A3B0FJH5-F1
#
_entry.id   AF-A0A3B0FJH5-F1
#
_cell.length_a   1.000
_cell.length_b   1.000
_cell.length_c   1.000
_cell.angle_alpha   90.00
_cell.angle_beta   90.00
_cell.angle_gamma   90.00
#
_symmetry.space_group_name_H-M   'P 1'
#
loop_
_entity.id
_entity.type
_entity.pdbx_description
1 polymer ?
#
loop_
_entity_poly.entity_id
_entity_poly.type
_entity_poly.pdbx_seq_one_letter_code
_entity_poly.pdbx_strand_id
1 'polypeptide(L)'
;MTSNAESGPASGNGPVGASGPTPTLWLDLLKRSSIAAAAGLAVCAIAAAALNGSSGALSSTLGGLLVMLFFGISLLVGHFVGRSNPSGAIGVFVATYFIKVVGFAVVLFAIGAPQWLHSRWFVAGAVTAVVLWQAAEIHGFSKARLQIYNDPDNKENPDA
;
A
#
# COMPACT_ATOMS: atom_id res chain seq x y z
N MET A 1 -49.32 -6.50 33.36
CA MET A 1 -48.08 -6.97 32.71
C MET A 1 -47.09 -5.81 32.74
N THR A 2 -46.14 -5.82 33.66
CA THR A 2 -45.16 -4.74 33.87
C THR A 2 -43.91 -4.99 33.03
N SER A 3 -43.53 -4.00 32.24
CA SER A 3 -42.38 -4.04 31.32
C SER A 3 -41.06 -3.91 32.10
N ASN A 4 -40.29 -5.00 32.20
CA ASN A 4 -38.93 -5.01 32.77
C ASN A 4 -37.91 -4.56 31.71
N ALA A 5 -37.89 -3.28 31.37
CA ALA A 5 -36.81 -2.71 30.58
C ALA A 5 -35.72 -2.21 31.54
N GLU A 6 -34.75 -3.06 31.83
CA GLU A 6 -33.51 -2.67 32.51
C GLU A 6 -32.77 -1.65 31.64
N SER A 7 -32.61 -0.43 32.15
CA SER A 7 -31.77 0.60 31.56
C SER A 7 -30.32 0.13 31.58
N GLY A 8 -29.77 -0.21 30.41
CA GLY A 8 -28.37 -0.61 30.24
C GLY A 8 -27.38 0.45 30.74
N PRO A 9 -26.12 0.07 31.01
CA PRO A 9 -25.14 0.95 31.63
C PRO A 9 -24.89 2.19 30.76
N ALA A 10 -24.91 3.37 31.40
CA ALA A 10 -24.67 4.65 30.76
C ALA A 10 -23.30 4.66 30.07
N SER A 11 -23.28 5.05 28.80
CA SER A 11 -22.06 5.29 28.04
C SER A 11 -21.18 6.28 28.81
N GLY A 12 -19.96 5.86 29.16
CA GLY A 12 -19.05 6.69 29.95
C GLY A 12 -18.58 7.91 29.17
N ASN A 13 -18.84 9.11 29.71
CA ASN A 13 -18.36 10.41 29.21
C ASN A 13 -16.83 10.60 29.44
N GLY A 14 -16.01 9.61 29.10
CA GLY A 14 -14.57 9.78 29.07
C GLY A 14 -14.20 10.72 27.93
N PRO A 15 -13.31 11.72 28.13
CA PRO A 15 -12.84 12.55 27.03
C PRO A 15 -12.12 11.65 26.03
N VAL A 16 -12.77 11.39 24.89
CA VAL A 16 -12.12 10.75 23.75
C VAL A 16 -11.02 11.70 23.32
N GLY A 17 -9.76 11.34 23.62
CA GLY A 17 -8.62 12.15 23.24
C GLY A 17 -8.69 12.39 21.74
N ALA A 18 -8.78 13.66 21.34
CA ALA A 18 -8.84 14.03 19.94
C ALA A 18 -7.70 13.32 19.20
N SER A 19 -8.04 12.47 18.22
CA SER A 19 -7.06 11.79 17.38
C SER A 19 -6.10 12.85 16.84
N GLY A 20 -4.85 12.83 17.32
CA GLY A 20 -3.83 13.76 16.89
C GLY A 20 -3.64 13.71 15.37
N PRO A 21 -2.95 14.70 14.76
CA PRO A 21 -2.83 14.82 13.30
C PRO A 21 -2.45 13.48 12.69
N THR A 22 -3.38 12.83 11.98
CA THR A 22 -3.16 11.51 11.41
C THR A 22 -1.93 11.61 10.51
N PRO A 23 -0.77 11.03 10.87
CA PRO A 23 0.36 10.97 9.95
C PRO A 23 -0.21 10.33 8.69
N THR A 24 0.05 10.92 7.52
CA THR A 24 -0.55 10.49 6.25
C THR A 24 -0.29 8.99 6.05
N LEU A 25 -1.26 8.17 6.42
CA LEU A 25 -1.17 6.71 6.52
C LEU A 25 -0.47 6.13 5.29
N TRP A 26 -0.92 6.57 4.12
CA TRP A 26 -0.40 6.25 2.80
C TRP A 26 1.10 6.51 2.62
N LEU A 27 1.64 7.64 3.10
CA LEU A 27 3.08 7.92 3.00
C LEU A 27 3.91 7.03 3.93
N ASP A 28 3.36 6.70 5.11
CA ASP A 28 4.02 5.82 6.06
C ASP A 28 4.06 4.37 5.52
N LEU A 29 2.96 3.93 4.90
CA LEU A 29 2.87 2.67 4.14
C LEU A 29 3.84 2.65 2.96
N LEU A 30 3.89 3.72 2.17
CA LEU A 30 4.81 3.84 1.03
C LEU A 30 6.26 3.71 1.50
N LYS A 31 6.64 4.42 2.56
CA LYS A 31 8.00 4.37 3.13
C LYS A 31 8.34 2.97 3.62
N ARG A 32 7.48 2.34 4.44
CA ARG A 32 7.74 1.00 5.00
C ARG A 32 7.83 -0.06 3.90
N SER A 33 6.91 -0.04 2.95
CA SER A 33 6.88 -1.02 1.85
C SER A 33 8.07 -0.84 0.91
N SER A 34 8.45 0.41 0.65
CA SER A 34 9.65 0.72 -0.14
C SER A 34 10.93 0.23 0.54
N ILE A 35 11.07 0.43 1.85
CA ILE A 35 12.23 -0.07 2.61
C ILE A 35 12.29 -1.59 2.59
N ALA A 36 11.16 -2.27 2.83
CA ALA A 36 11.10 -3.73 2.82
C ALA A 36 11.46 -4.31 1.45
N ALA A 37 10.88 -3.76 0.37
CA ALA A 37 11.18 -4.18 -0.99
C ALA A 37 12.63 -3.87 -1.38
N ALA A 38 13.16 -2.68 -1.05
CA ALA A 38 14.53 -2.30 -1.33
C ALA A 38 15.55 -3.20 -0.60
N ALA A 39 15.29 -3.54 0.66
CA ALA A 39 16.15 -4.43 1.44
C ALA A 39 16.20 -5.83 0.82
N GLY A 40 15.04 -6.40 0.47
CA GLY A 40 15.01 -7.70 -0.21
C GLY A 40 15.61 -7.67 -1.61
N LEU A 41 15.39 -6.59 -2.34
CA LEU A 41 15.98 -6.39 -3.66
C LEU A 41 17.51 -6.29 -3.57
N ALA A 42 18.06 -5.63 -2.55
CA ALA A 42 19.49 -5.58 -2.31
C ALA A 42 20.07 -6.98 -2.06
N VAL A 43 19.40 -7.80 -1.22
CA VAL A 43 19.81 -9.20 -0.99
C VAL A 43 19.74 -10.02 -2.29
N CYS A 44 18.66 -9.86 -3.06
CA CYS A 44 18.50 -10.53 -4.35
C CYS A 44 19.59 -10.10 -5.37
N ALA A 45 19.93 -8.82 -5.41
CA ALA A 45 20.97 -8.27 -6.27
C ALA A 45 22.36 -8.77 -5.89
N ILE A 46 22.67 -8.89 -4.60
CA ILE A 46 23.93 -9.49 -4.11
C ILE A 46 24.03 -10.95 -4.54
N ALA A 47 22.95 -11.73 -4.37
CA ALA A 47 22.93 -13.13 -4.81
C ALA A 47 23.07 -13.26 -6.34
N ALA A 48 22.42 -12.37 -7.10
CA ALA A 48 22.52 -12.33 -8.55
C ALA A 48 23.94 -11.96 -9.01
N ALA A 49 24.57 -10.99 -8.33
CA ALA A 49 25.94 -10.58 -8.58
C ALA A 49 26.93 -11.74 -8.37
N ALA A 50 26.77 -12.48 -7.28
CA ALA A 50 27.64 -13.61 -6.96
C ALA A 50 27.55 -14.74 -7.99
N LEU A 51 26.37 -14.97 -8.58
CA LEU A 51 26.12 -16.12 -9.46
C LEU A 51 26.26 -15.78 -10.96
N ASN A 52 25.91 -14.56 -11.37
CA ASN A 52 25.85 -14.16 -12.78
C ASN A 52 26.52 -12.80 -13.03
N GLY A 53 27.27 -12.27 -12.07
CA GLY A 53 27.99 -11.00 -12.21
C GLY A 53 27.08 -9.77 -12.28
N SER A 54 27.62 -8.68 -12.80
CA SER A 54 26.95 -7.37 -12.87
C SER A 54 25.65 -7.41 -13.70
N SER A 55 25.59 -8.23 -14.75
CA SER A 55 24.38 -8.42 -15.55
C SER A 55 23.24 -9.04 -14.74
N GLY A 56 23.54 -10.02 -13.89
CA GLY A 56 22.57 -10.62 -12.97
C GLY A 56 22.01 -9.60 -11.98
N ALA A 57 22.90 -8.81 -11.36
CA ALA A 57 22.53 -7.77 -10.40
C ALA A 57 21.69 -6.65 -11.03
N LEU A 58 22.06 -6.19 -12.24
CA LEU A 58 21.29 -5.20 -12.98
C LEU A 58 19.92 -5.75 -13.38
N SER A 59 19.86 -7.01 -13.82
CA SER A 59 18.60 -7.64 -14.22
C SER A 59 17.62 -7.74 -13.05
N SER A 60 18.06 -8.24 -11.89
CA SER A 60 17.20 -8.33 -10.71
C SER A 60 16.78 -6.97 -10.19
N THR A 61 17.71 -6.00 -10.13
CA THR A 61 17.41 -4.63 -9.71
C THR A 61 16.39 -3.97 -10.63
N LEU A 62 16.52 -4.11 -11.95
CA LEU A 62 15.58 -3.56 -12.94
C LEU A 62 14.16 -4.11 -12.72
N GLY A 63 14.04 -5.44 -12.55
CA GLY A 63 12.74 -6.08 -12.31
C GLY A 63 12.09 -5.62 -11.01
N GLY A 64 12.87 -5.53 -9.92
CA GLY A 64 12.38 -5.05 -8.63
C GLY A 64 11.98 -3.57 -8.66
N LEU A 65 12.79 -2.70 -9.28
CA LEU A 65 12.50 -1.27 -9.41
C LEU A 65 11.24 -1.01 -10.24
N LEU A 66 11.03 -1.78 -11.30
CA LEU A 66 9.82 -1.69 -12.11
C LEU A 66 8.57 -1.96 -11.26
N VAL A 67 8.59 -3.01 -10.44
CA VAL A 67 7.52 -3.30 -9.47
C VAL A 67 7.32 -2.16 -8.50
N MET A 68 8.39 -1.71 -7.84
CA MET A 68 8.32 -0.65 -6.84
C MET A 68 7.74 0.64 -7.42
N LEU A 69 8.08 0.99 -8.66
CA LEU A 69 7.55 2.15 -9.37
C LEU A 69 6.02 2.07 -9.49
N PHE A 70 5.51 0.98 -10.06
CA PHE A 70 4.07 0.80 -10.25
C PHE A 70 3.31 0.72 -8.93
N PHE A 71 3.85 0.03 -7.93
CA PHE A 71 3.22 -0.11 -6.62
C PHE A 71 3.23 1.20 -5.84
N GLY A 72 4.33 1.95 -5.89
CA GLY A 72 4.44 3.28 -5.31
C GLY A 72 3.44 4.25 -5.91
N ILE A 73 3.30 4.27 -7.24
CA ILE A 73 2.29 5.11 -7.93
C ILE A 73 0.88 4.75 -7.45
N SER A 74 0.54 3.47 -7.29
CA SER A 74 -0.79 3.08 -6.79
C SER A 74 -1.09 3.56 -5.38
N LEU A 75 -0.13 3.45 -4.45
CA LEU A 75 -0.28 3.99 -3.09
C LEU A 75 -0.43 5.51 -3.10
N LEU A 76 0.28 6.20 -4.01
CA LEU A 76 0.18 7.64 -4.16
C LEU A 76 -1.18 8.06 -4.74
N VAL A 77 -1.70 7.34 -5.73
CA VAL A 77 -3.08 7.55 -6.23
C VAL A 77 -4.10 7.31 -5.11
N GLY A 78 -3.90 6.27 -4.30
CA GLY A 78 -4.72 6.00 -3.11
C GLY A 78 -4.71 7.16 -2.11
N HIS A 79 -3.54 7.78 -1.89
CA HIS A 79 -3.41 8.97 -1.05
C HIS A 79 -4.26 10.15 -1.55
N PHE A 80 -4.22 10.44 -2.85
CA PHE A 80 -4.94 11.58 -3.44
C PHE A 80 -6.45 11.33 -3.51
N VAL A 81 -6.88 10.14 -3.95
CA VAL A 81 -8.30 9.83 -4.17
C VAL A 81 -9.02 9.53 -2.87
N GLY A 82 -8.37 8.85 -1.92
CA GLY A 82 -8.95 8.56 -0.62
C GLY A 82 -9.30 9.82 0.19
N ARG A 83 -8.65 10.96 -0.11
CA ARG A 83 -8.92 12.25 0.55
C ARG A 83 -10.01 13.06 -0.14
N SER A 84 -10.19 12.91 -1.45
CA SER A 84 -11.10 13.75 -2.23
C SER A 84 -12.46 13.12 -2.48
N ASN A 85 -12.56 11.79 -2.68
CA ASN A 85 -13.83 11.16 -3.01
C ASN A 85 -13.91 9.68 -2.55
N PRO A 86 -14.29 9.41 -1.28
CA PRO A 86 -14.25 8.06 -0.69
C PRO A 86 -15.14 7.04 -1.42
N SER A 87 -16.30 7.47 -1.93
CA SER A 87 -17.25 6.59 -2.66
C SER A 87 -16.73 6.13 -4.02
N GLY A 88 -15.84 6.92 -4.66
CA GLY A 88 -15.20 6.58 -5.93
C GLY A 88 -13.87 5.83 -5.79
N ALA A 89 -13.36 5.68 -4.56
CA ALA A 89 -12.04 5.11 -4.31
C ALA A 89 -11.89 3.69 -4.89
N ILE A 90 -12.91 2.84 -4.73
CA ILE A 90 -12.90 1.47 -5.24
C ILE A 90 -12.72 1.46 -6.78
N GLY A 91 -13.46 2.30 -7.50
CA GLY A 91 -13.37 2.39 -8.96
C GLY A 91 -11.99 2.84 -9.43
N VAL A 92 -11.38 3.78 -8.72
CA VAL A 92 -10.01 4.23 -9.03
C VAL A 92 -8.99 3.13 -8.75
N PHE A 93 -9.13 2.36 -7.67
CA PHE A 93 -8.25 1.22 -7.43
C PHE A 93 -8.32 0.19 -8.56
N VAL A 94 -9.52 -0.14 -9.03
CA VAL A 94 -9.70 -1.03 -10.19
C VAL A 94 -9.04 -0.43 -11.44
N ALA A 95 -9.23 0.86 -11.72
CA ALA A 95 -8.58 1.52 -12.84
C ALA A 95 -7.04 1.49 -12.73
N THR A 96 -6.48 1.73 -11.54
CA THR A 96 -5.02 1.63 -11.32
C THR A 96 -4.49 0.22 -11.49
N TYR A 97 -5.28 -0.81 -11.18
CA TYR A 97 -4.91 -2.19 -11.47
C TYR A 97 -4.84 -2.46 -12.98
N PHE A 98 -5.81 -1.99 -13.75
CA PHE A 98 -5.74 -2.09 -15.22
C PHE A 98 -4.53 -1.36 -15.79
N ILE A 99 -4.28 -0.13 -15.34
CA ILE A 99 -3.10 0.66 -15.73
C ILE A 99 -1.81 -0.07 -15.36
N LYS A 100 -1.76 -0.73 -14.20
CA LYS A 100 -0.61 -1.55 -13.79
C LYS A 100 -0.38 -2.70 -14.76
N VAL A 101 -1.40 -3.50 -15.06
CA VAL A 101 -1.26 -4.66 -15.95
C VAL A 101 -0.84 -4.23 -17.36
N VAL A 102 -1.55 -3.25 -17.93
CA VAL A 102 -1.25 -2.74 -19.28
C VAL A 102 0.09 -2.03 -19.31
N GLY A 103 0.38 -1.21 -18.30
CA GLY A 103 1.64 -0.48 -18.18
C GLY A 103 2.83 -1.42 -18.04
N PHE A 104 2.71 -2.50 -17.26
CA PHE A 104 3.73 -3.54 -17.20
C PHE A 104 3.96 -4.18 -18.56
N ALA A 105 2.90 -4.56 -19.26
CA ALA A 105 3.02 -5.15 -20.59
C ALA A 105 3.75 -4.19 -21.55
N VAL A 106 3.32 -2.92 -21.62
CA VAL A 106 3.95 -1.90 -22.47
C VAL A 106 5.43 -1.73 -22.15
N VAL A 107 5.80 -1.62 -20.86
CA VAL A 107 7.20 -1.46 -20.47
C VAL A 107 8.03 -2.70 -20.83
N LEU A 108 7.51 -3.90 -20.60
CA LEU A 108 8.21 -5.14 -20.95
C LEU A 108 8.38 -5.28 -22.47
N PHE A 109 7.35 -4.93 -23.27
CA PHE A 109 7.47 -4.91 -24.73
C PHE A 109 8.46 -3.86 -25.22
N ALA A 110 8.49 -2.68 -24.59
CA ALA A 110 9.42 -1.61 -24.95
C ALA A 110 10.88 -1.94 -24.62
N ILE A 111 11.13 -2.57 -23.46
CA ILE A 111 12.47 -3.03 -23.07
C ILE A 111 12.91 -4.23 -23.94
N GLY A 112 11.97 -5.11 -24.28
CA GLY A 112 12.24 -6.35 -24.99
C GLY A 112 13.11 -7.31 -24.17
N ALA A 113 13.96 -8.07 -24.87
CA ALA A 113 14.91 -9.01 -24.26
C ALA A 113 16.36 -8.67 -24.67
N PRO A 114 16.99 -7.66 -24.03
CA PRO A 114 18.39 -7.35 -24.28
C PRO A 114 19.28 -8.55 -23.95
N GLN A 115 20.39 -8.74 -24.68
CA GLN A 115 21.29 -9.88 -24.47
C GLN A 115 21.94 -9.93 -23.07
N TRP A 116 22.09 -8.77 -22.41
CA TRP A 116 22.61 -8.67 -21.05
C TRP A 116 21.55 -8.95 -19.97
N LEU A 117 20.26 -9.02 -20.34
CA LEU A 117 19.16 -9.17 -19.40
C LEU A 117 18.94 -10.66 -19.07
N HIS A 118 19.27 -11.05 -17.84
CA HIS A 118 18.95 -12.38 -17.33
C HIS A 118 17.49 -12.44 -16.91
N SER A 119 16.64 -13.01 -17.76
CA SER A 119 15.19 -13.15 -17.52
C SER A 119 14.86 -13.77 -16.15
N ARG A 120 15.62 -14.79 -15.73
CA ARG A 120 15.42 -15.45 -14.42
C ARG A 120 15.66 -14.50 -13.25
N TRP A 121 16.73 -13.70 -13.31
CA TRP A 121 17.05 -12.74 -12.26
C TRP A 121 16.12 -11.53 -12.27
N PHE A 122 15.72 -11.07 -13.46
CA PHE A 122 14.71 -10.05 -13.62
C PHE A 122 13.41 -10.44 -12.91
N VAL A 123 12.89 -11.65 -13.20
CA VAL A 123 11.69 -12.16 -12.53
C VAL A 123 11.93 -12.37 -11.04
N ALA A 124 13.08 -12.91 -10.62
CA ALA A 124 13.38 -13.11 -9.20
C ALA A 124 13.38 -11.78 -8.42
N GLY A 125 13.97 -10.72 -8.98
CA GLY A 125 13.95 -9.38 -8.39
C GLY A 125 12.54 -8.79 -8.34
N ALA A 126 11.76 -8.93 -9.41
CA ALA A 126 10.37 -8.50 -9.46
C ALA A 126 9.51 -9.21 -8.39
N VAL A 127 9.59 -10.55 -8.31
CA VAL A 127 8.85 -11.34 -7.32
C VAL A 127 9.26 -10.97 -5.89
N THR A 128 10.57 -10.83 -5.64
CA THR A 128 11.07 -10.43 -4.32
C THR A 128 10.50 -9.08 -3.90
N ALA A 129 10.52 -8.09 -4.80
CA ALA A 129 9.96 -6.78 -4.55
C ALA A 129 8.45 -6.85 -4.29
N VAL A 130 7.67 -7.57 -5.12
CA VAL A 130 6.21 -7.73 -4.94
C VAL A 130 5.91 -8.33 -3.57
N VAL A 131 6.54 -9.45 -3.22
CA VAL A 131 6.21 -10.19 -2.00
C VAL A 131 6.50 -9.36 -0.75
N LEU A 132 7.69 -8.75 -0.68
CA LEU A 132 8.08 -7.97 0.49
C LEU A 132 7.33 -6.64 0.59
N TRP A 133 7.03 -6.01 -0.55
CA TRP A 133 6.16 -4.83 -0.58
C TRP A 133 4.77 -5.19 -0.04
N GLN A 134 4.14 -6.23 -0.57
CA GLN A 134 2.79 -6.64 -0.16
C GLN A 134 2.75 -7.05 1.31
N ALA A 135 3.75 -7.78 1.80
CA ALA A 135 3.82 -8.16 3.21
C ALA A 135 3.89 -6.93 4.13
N ALA A 136 4.74 -5.95 3.79
CA ALA A 136 4.87 -4.71 4.54
C ALA A 136 3.61 -3.84 4.46
N GLU A 137 2.99 -3.76 3.29
CA GLU A 137 1.76 -3.00 3.04
C GLU A 137 0.58 -3.58 3.83
N ILE A 138 0.36 -4.90 3.73
CA ILE A 138 -0.70 -5.61 4.46
C ILE A 138 -0.48 -5.48 5.98
N HIS A 139 0.75 -5.64 6.45
CA HIS A 139 1.06 -5.45 7.87
C HIS A 139 0.82 -4.00 8.33
N GLY A 140 1.15 -3.01 7.48
CA GLY A 140 0.88 -1.59 7.72
C GLY A 140 -0.62 -1.31 7.86
N PHE A 141 -1.42 -1.79 6.90
CA PHE A 141 -2.87 -1.64 6.93
C PHE A 141 -3.52 -2.38 8.09
N SER A 142 -3.02 -3.58 8.42
CA SER A 142 -3.55 -4.37 9.55
C SER A 142 -3.38 -3.68 10.90
N LYS A 143 -2.34 -2.85 11.06
CA LYS A 143 -2.14 -2.03 12.27
C LYS A 143 -2.86 -0.68 12.24
N ALA A 144 -3.34 -0.23 11.08
CA ALA A 144 -4.07 1.02 10.98
C ALA A 144 -5.44 0.89 11.68
N ARG A 145 -5.67 1.68 12.73
CA ARG A 145 -6.98 1.79 13.38
C ARG A 145 -7.86 2.69 12.51
N LEU A 146 -8.51 2.10 11.50
CA LEU A 146 -9.47 2.82 10.68
C LEU A 146 -10.71 3.12 11.52
N GLN A 147 -11.06 4.40 11.63
CA GLN A 147 -12.22 4.88 12.39
C GLN A 147 -13.49 4.52 11.60
N ILE A 148 -14.03 3.33 11.88
CA ILE A 148 -15.21 2.76 11.21
C ILE A 148 -16.51 3.41 11.71
N TYR A 149 -16.49 3.98 12.92
CA TYR A 149 -17.59 4.77 13.46
C TYR A 149 -17.29 6.26 13.30
N ASN A 150 -18.13 6.96 12.54
CA ASN A 150 -18.33 8.38 12.76
C ASN A 150 -19.18 8.50 14.02
N ASP A 151 -18.69 9.23 15.01
CA ASP A 151 -19.57 9.70 16.08
C ASP A 151 -20.67 10.55 15.41
N PRO A 152 -21.95 10.34 15.74
CA PRO A 152 -23.02 11.17 15.19
C PRO A 152 -22.69 12.62 15.54
N ASP A 153 -22.60 13.48 14.52
CA ASP A 153 -22.54 14.93 14.69
C ASP A 153 -23.65 15.32 15.68
N ASN A 154 -23.29 15.78 16.87
CA ASN A 154 -24.23 16.39 17.80
C ASN A 154 -24.67 17.74 17.23
N LYS A 155 -25.49 17.69 16.19
CA LYS A 155 -26.23 18.83 15.71
C LYS A 155 -27.54 18.85 16.48
N GLU A 156 -27.71 19.96 17.21
CA GLU A 156 -28.96 20.53 17.71
C GLU A 156 -29.25 20.37 19.22
N ASN A 157 -28.95 21.43 19.98
CA ASN A 157 -30.05 22.21 20.57
C ASN A 157 -29.64 23.70 20.75
N PRO A 158 -30.11 24.62 19.87
CA PRO A 158 -29.99 26.06 20.08
C PRO A 158 -30.97 26.64 21.11
N ASP A 159 -31.88 25.82 21.67
CA ASP A 159 -32.93 26.28 22.58
C ASP A 159 -32.95 25.44 23.87
N ALA A 160 -32.13 25.83 24.86
CA ALA A 160 -32.24 25.39 26.25
C ALA A 160 -32.00 26.58 27.20
#